data_AF-A0A7V1F849-F1
#
_entry.id   AF-A0A7V1F849-F1
#
_cell.length_a   1.000
_cell.length_b   1.000
_cell.length_c   1.000
_cell.angle_alpha   90.00
_cell.angle_beta   90.00
_cell.angle_gamma   90.00
#
_symmetry.space_group_name_H-M   'P 1'
#
loop_
_entity.id
_entity.type
_entity.pdbx_description
1 polymer ?
#
loop_
_entity_poly.entity_id
_entity_poly.type
_entity_poly.pdbx_seq_one_letter_code
_entity_poly.pdbx_strand_id
1 'polypeptide(L)'
;MTDDISEPSIKPAYKGGDKVVTDDDLKDTEYAPISELEYVRSYLNTEPGTLNSGLTYDDLLMTRTLIPEVMNILPASMQYVQKTITSEYTEIPDELMHKVRFRATDTNDSELLNSELRTFKLSNQKITITYEPETVEDQEIINSYGGLDNTPSYLVSLRPALIVNGERIVIARDGLPMGADYKLA
;
A
#
# COMPACT_ATOMS: atom_id res chain seq x y z
N MET A 1 54.63 77.66 -9.91
CA MET A 1 55.60 77.35 -8.86
C MET A 1 54.83 76.92 -7.64
N THR A 2 54.66 75.61 -7.49
CA THR A 2 54.49 74.87 -6.22
C THR A 2 54.71 73.41 -6.61
N ASP A 3 55.93 72.93 -6.34
CA ASP A 3 56.33 71.53 -6.42
C ASP A 3 55.40 70.70 -5.52
N ASP A 4 54.77 69.69 -6.09
CA ASP A 4 54.13 68.63 -5.31
C ASP A 4 55.18 67.53 -5.07
N ILE A 5 55.59 67.42 -3.82
CA ILE A 5 56.64 66.52 -3.34
C ILE A 5 56.13 65.08 -3.36
N SER A 6 56.57 64.29 -4.35
CA SER A 6 56.23 62.87 -4.39
C SER A 6 56.90 62.11 -3.23
N GLU A 7 56.11 61.44 -2.41
CA GLU A 7 56.62 60.45 -1.46
C GLU A 7 57.31 59.30 -2.20
N PRO A 8 58.44 58.76 -1.70
CA PRO A 8 59.12 57.67 -2.38
C PRO A 8 58.27 56.40 -2.34
N SER A 9 57.94 55.88 -3.52
CA SER A 9 57.34 54.55 -3.71
C SER A 9 58.27 53.47 -3.17
N ILE A 10 57.90 52.85 -2.05
CA ILE A 10 58.52 51.61 -1.59
C ILE A 10 57.93 50.48 -2.44
N LYS A 11 58.68 50.02 -3.44
CA LYS A 11 58.31 48.83 -4.22
C LYS A 11 58.67 47.57 -3.42
N PRO A 12 57.71 46.73 -2.99
CA PRO A 12 58.03 45.43 -2.41
C PRO A 12 58.71 44.54 -3.46
N ALA A 13 59.74 43.80 -3.05
CA ALA A 13 60.64 43.04 -3.92
C ALA A 13 60.09 41.67 -4.38
N TYR A 14 58.77 41.47 -4.39
CA TYR A 14 58.16 40.24 -4.90
C TYR A 14 57.61 40.43 -6.31
N LYS A 15 58.11 39.64 -7.27
CA LYS A 15 57.72 39.62 -8.69
C LYS A 15 56.28 39.12 -8.96
N GLY A 16 55.41 39.17 -7.94
CA GLY A 16 54.09 38.54 -7.95
C GLY A 16 52.88 39.47 -7.94
N GLY A 17 53.04 40.77 -7.68
CA GLY A 17 51.91 41.70 -7.51
C GLY A 17 51.01 41.35 -6.31
N ASP A 18 50.07 42.23 -5.98
CA ASP A 18 49.06 42.02 -4.92
C ASP A 18 48.06 40.92 -5.34
N LYS A 19 48.51 39.66 -5.31
CA LYS A 19 47.64 38.51 -5.55
C LYS A 19 46.99 38.10 -4.24
N VAL A 20 45.67 38.18 -4.21
CA VAL A 20 44.83 37.59 -3.16
C VAL A 20 44.85 36.08 -3.35
N VAL A 21 45.19 35.34 -2.30
CA VAL A 21 45.19 33.86 -2.29
C VAL A 21 43.77 33.37 -2.59
N THR A 22 43.63 32.48 -3.56
CA THR A 22 42.34 31.90 -3.97
C THR A 22 42.20 30.47 -3.45
N ASP A 23 40.97 29.95 -3.38
CA ASP A 23 40.70 28.55 -2.94
C ASP A 23 41.41 27.50 -3.83
N ASP A 24 41.81 27.88 -5.05
CA ASP A 24 42.57 27.05 -5.97
C ASP A 24 44.05 26.93 -5.58
N ASP A 25 44.63 27.95 -4.92
CA ASP A 25 46.00 27.93 -4.40
C ASP A 25 46.13 27.02 -3.15
N LEU A 26 45.00 26.67 -2.53
CA LEU A 26 44.90 25.74 -1.40
C LEU A 26 44.64 24.30 -1.86
N LYS A 27 44.53 24.04 -3.16
CA LYS A 27 44.42 22.68 -3.69
C LYS A 27 45.78 21.99 -3.62
N ASP A 28 45.73 20.75 -3.18
CA ASP A 28 46.84 19.84 -2.89
C ASP A 28 47.93 19.82 -4.00
N THR A 29 48.92 20.70 -3.86
CA THR A 29 50.16 20.68 -4.64
C THR A 29 51.23 19.95 -3.82
N GLU A 30 52.31 19.48 -4.45
CA GLU A 30 53.43 18.79 -3.78
C GLU A 30 54.08 19.64 -2.64
N TYR A 31 53.82 20.94 -2.61
CA TYR A 31 54.32 21.89 -1.61
C TYR A 31 53.22 22.55 -0.77
N ALA A 32 51.97 22.08 -0.86
CA ALA A 32 50.89 22.59 -0.03
C ALA A 32 51.18 22.28 1.45
N PRO A 33 50.98 23.25 2.36
CA PRO A 33 51.14 22.98 3.79
C PRO A 33 50.10 21.93 4.18
N ILE A 34 50.58 20.78 4.64
CA ILE A 34 49.74 19.74 5.23
C ILE A 34 48.83 20.37 6.28
N SER A 35 47.55 20.02 6.22
CA SER A 35 46.58 20.44 7.25
C SER A 35 47.12 20.09 8.64
N GLU A 36 46.88 20.94 9.64
CA GLU A 36 47.32 20.70 11.03
C GLU A 36 46.86 19.31 11.53
N LEU A 37 45.68 18.85 11.07
CA LEU A 37 45.16 17.51 11.39
C LEU A 37 46.01 16.38 10.78
N GLU A 38 46.51 16.58 9.57
CA GLU A 38 47.32 15.63 8.83
C GLU A 38 48.75 15.56 9.39
N TYR A 39 49.28 16.72 9.81
CA TYR A 39 50.51 16.80 10.59
C TYR A 39 50.39 16.04 11.92
N VAL A 40 49.31 16.28 12.68
CA VAL A 40 49.10 15.59 13.97
C VAL A 40 48.93 14.08 13.76
N ARG A 41 48.21 13.64 12.72
CA ARG A 41 48.08 12.21 12.37
C ARG A 41 49.42 11.57 12.04
N SER A 42 50.23 12.20 11.20
CA SER A 42 51.56 11.66 10.85
C SER A 42 52.49 11.61 12.06
N TYR A 43 52.53 12.68 12.86
CA TYR A 43 53.34 12.76 14.08
C TYR A 43 52.97 11.63 15.07
N LEU A 44 51.67 11.44 15.31
CA LEU A 44 51.15 10.37 16.16
C LEU A 44 51.34 8.96 15.59
N ASN A 45 51.59 8.79 14.29
CA ASN A 45 51.95 7.48 13.71
C ASN A 45 53.46 7.24 13.69
N THR A 46 54.29 8.29 13.70
CA THR A 46 55.76 8.18 13.71
C THR A 46 56.35 8.00 15.11
N GLU A 47 55.73 8.59 16.13
CA GLU A 47 56.22 8.58 17.53
C GLU A 47 55.94 7.29 18.35
N PRO A 48 54.86 6.49 18.13
CA PRO A 48 54.58 5.30 18.94
C PRO A 48 55.60 4.16 18.78
N GLY A 49 56.51 4.25 17.80
CA GLY A 49 57.57 3.28 17.55
C GLY A 49 58.56 3.09 18.71
N THR A 50 58.48 3.89 19.79
CA THR A 50 59.39 3.75 20.95
C THR A 50 58.74 3.28 22.25
N LEU A 51 57.40 3.28 22.37
CA LEU A 51 56.73 2.97 23.65
C LEU A 51 55.65 1.88 23.57
N ASN A 52 55.03 1.62 22.41
CA ASN A 52 54.16 0.45 22.20
C ASN A 52 54.09 0.12 20.70
N SER A 53 54.88 -0.86 20.29
CA SER A 53 54.94 -1.35 18.91
C SER A 53 53.63 -2.05 18.52
N GLY A 54 52.70 -1.30 17.93
CA GLY A 54 51.50 -1.86 17.29
C GLY A 54 50.23 -1.02 17.33
N LEU A 55 50.23 0.15 17.98
CA LEU A 55 49.06 1.05 18.01
C LEU A 55 49.13 2.08 16.89
N THR A 56 48.03 2.22 16.14
CA THR A 56 47.86 3.21 15.06
C THR A 56 47.02 4.39 15.55
N TYR A 57 47.07 5.53 14.85
CA TYR A 57 46.23 6.70 15.16
C TYR A 57 44.73 6.34 15.33
N ASP A 58 44.21 5.42 14.51
CA ASP A 58 42.80 5.01 14.58
C ASP A 58 42.44 4.27 15.87
N ASP A 59 43.41 3.62 16.51
CA ASP A 59 43.21 2.93 17.80
C ASP A 59 43.11 3.90 18.99
N LEU A 60 43.64 5.12 18.83
CA LEU A 60 43.56 6.18 19.84
C LEU A 60 42.25 6.96 19.77
N LEU A 61 41.46 6.75 18.72
CA LEU A 61 40.15 7.39 18.60
C LEU A 61 39.22 6.82 19.66
N MET A 62 38.76 7.70 20.54
CA MET A 62 37.80 7.35 21.58
C MET A 62 36.43 7.08 20.92
N THR A 63 36.22 5.84 20.49
CA THR A 63 34.95 5.41 19.91
C THR A 63 34.00 4.98 21.03
N ARG A 64 32.72 5.34 20.90
CA ARG A 64 31.67 4.83 21.77
C ARG A 64 30.68 4.06 20.91
N THR A 65 30.56 2.76 21.15
CA THR A 65 29.50 1.96 20.55
C THR A 65 28.19 2.27 21.27
N LEU A 66 27.21 2.77 20.54
CA LEU A 66 25.86 2.93 21.07
C LEU A 66 25.22 1.55 21.14
N ILE A 67 24.85 1.11 22.34
CA ILE A 67 24.02 -0.08 22.50
C ILE A 67 22.63 0.29 21.97
N PRO A 68 22.12 -0.40 20.92
CA PRO A 68 20.80 -0.11 20.40
C PRO A 68 19.75 -0.45 21.47
N GLU A 69 19.00 0.55 21.92
CA GLU A 69 17.84 0.36 22.78
C GLU A 69 16.66 -0.10 21.92
N VAL A 70 16.35 -1.40 21.96
CA VAL A 70 15.20 -1.97 21.27
C VAL A 70 13.95 -1.66 22.08
N MET A 71 13.30 -0.54 21.76
CA MET A 71 11.99 -0.23 22.32
C MET A 71 10.96 -1.22 21.77
N ASN A 72 10.41 -2.09 22.63
CA ASN A 72 9.32 -3.03 22.33
C ASN A 72 7.96 -2.33 22.16
N ILE A 73 7.98 -1.12 21.60
CA ILE A 73 6.80 -0.32 21.32
C ILE A 73 6.23 -0.76 19.97
N LEU A 74 4.91 -0.94 19.92
CA LEU A 74 4.22 -1.02 18.64
C LEU A 74 4.16 0.42 18.10
N PRO A 75 4.80 0.72 16.97
CA PRO A 75 4.74 2.07 16.41
C PRO A 75 3.29 2.39 16.03
N ALA A 76 2.86 3.62 16.30
CA ALA A 76 1.55 4.11 15.88
C ALA A 76 1.47 4.38 14.35
N SER A 77 2.54 4.08 13.60
CA SER A 77 2.59 4.17 12.16
C SER A 77 2.14 2.87 11.51
N MET A 78 1.70 2.94 10.25
CA MET A 78 1.44 1.72 9.49
C MET A 78 2.72 0.90 9.34
N GLN A 79 2.56 -0.43 9.36
CA GLN A 79 3.64 -1.41 9.17
C GLN A 79 4.29 -1.38 7.75
N TYR A 80 3.78 -0.54 6.84
CA TYR A 80 4.22 -0.45 5.46
C TYR A 80 4.67 0.97 5.10
N VAL A 81 5.81 1.07 4.42
CA VAL A 81 6.28 2.32 3.83
C VAL A 81 5.45 2.62 2.59
N GLN A 82 4.58 3.62 2.68
CA GLN A 82 3.72 4.05 1.58
C GLN A 82 4.60 4.78 0.53
N LYS A 83 4.79 4.17 -0.64
CA LYS A 83 5.67 4.73 -1.68
C LYS A 83 5.00 5.82 -2.53
N THR A 84 3.69 5.76 -2.72
CA THR A 84 2.89 6.75 -3.43
C THR A 84 1.41 6.56 -3.12
N ILE A 85 0.63 7.62 -3.16
CA ILE A 85 -0.84 7.58 -3.09
C ILE A 85 -1.33 7.79 -4.52
N THR A 86 -1.84 6.73 -5.16
CA THR A 86 -2.27 6.79 -6.56
C THR A 86 -3.58 7.57 -6.73
N SER A 87 -4.47 7.53 -5.73
CA SER A 87 -5.75 8.24 -5.74
C SER A 87 -6.34 8.29 -4.34
N GLU A 88 -7.14 9.31 -4.07
CA GLU A 88 -7.98 9.42 -2.88
C GLU A 88 -9.45 9.38 -3.31
N TYR A 89 -10.25 8.59 -2.62
CA TYR A 89 -11.66 8.42 -2.91
C TYR A 89 -12.50 8.70 -1.66
N THR A 90 -13.67 9.30 -1.86
CA THR A 90 -14.65 9.53 -0.78
C THR A 90 -15.53 8.30 -0.53
N GLU A 91 -15.65 7.40 -1.51
CA GLU A 91 -16.31 6.11 -1.42
C GLU A 91 -15.54 5.09 -2.26
N ILE A 92 -15.61 3.81 -1.90
CA ILE A 92 -14.98 2.74 -2.68
C ILE A 92 -15.64 2.68 -4.07
N PRO A 93 -14.88 2.84 -5.17
CA PRO A 93 -15.39 2.69 -6.53
C PRO A 93 -16.02 1.30 -6.75
N ASP A 94 -17.08 1.23 -7.56
CA ASP A 94 -17.82 -0.02 -7.81
C ASP A 94 -16.97 -1.10 -8.49
N GLU A 95 -15.91 -0.71 -9.19
CA GLU A 95 -14.92 -1.61 -9.81
C GLU A 95 -14.05 -2.34 -8.78
N LEU A 96 -13.82 -1.70 -7.62
CA LEU A 96 -13.01 -2.26 -6.54
C LEU A 96 -13.87 -3.01 -5.51
N MET A 97 -15.20 -3.00 -5.68
CA MET A 97 -16.11 -3.73 -4.82
C MET A 97 -16.28 -5.16 -5.29
N HIS A 98 -16.06 -6.11 -4.38
CA HIS A 98 -16.40 -7.49 -4.62
C HIS A 98 -17.92 -7.68 -4.72
N LYS A 99 -18.33 -8.47 -5.70
CA LYS A 99 -19.72 -8.80 -5.98
C LYS A 99 -19.87 -10.32 -6.08
N VAL A 100 -21.02 -10.81 -5.66
CA VAL A 100 -21.46 -12.19 -5.80
C VAL A 100 -22.60 -12.21 -6.81
N ARG A 101 -22.50 -13.11 -7.78
CA ARG A 101 -23.57 -13.36 -8.74
C ARG A 101 -24.29 -14.64 -8.34
N PHE A 102 -25.62 -14.59 -8.34
CA PHE A 102 -26.48 -15.74 -8.21
C PHE A 102 -27.11 -15.99 -9.57
N ARG A 103 -26.86 -17.16 -10.16
CA ARG A 103 -27.44 -17.56 -11.43
C ARG A 103 -28.16 -18.89 -11.28
N ALA A 104 -29.44 -18.90 -11.62
CA ALA A 104 -30.23 -20.14 -11.72
C ALA A 104 -30.55 -20.42 -13.18
N THR A 105 -30.21 -21.62 -13.65
CA THR A 105 -30.50 -22.08 -15.01
C THR A 105 -31.26 -23.39 -14.99
N ASP A 106 -32.25 -23.51 -15.86
CA ASP A 106 -32.97 -24.76 -16.11
C ASP A 106 -32.06 -25.79 -16.83
N THR A 107 -32.52 -27.03 -16.90
CA THR A 107 -31.97 -28.13 -17.71
C THR A 107 -31.69 -27.77 -19.17
N ASN A 108 -32.47 -26.84 -19.74
CA ASN A 108 -32.29 -26.32 -21.10
C ASN A 108 -31.33 -25.12 -21.19
N ASP A 109 -30.56 -24.83 -20.14
CA ASP A 109 -29.70 -23.64 -19.98
C ASP A 109 -30.47 -22.30 -20.10
N SER A 110 -31.80 -22.32 -20.00
CA SER A 110 -32.62 -21.12 -19.89
C SER A 110 -32.40 -20.44 -18.55
N GLU A 111 -32.20 -19.12 -18.56
CA GLU A 111 -31.91 -18.34 -17.37
C GLU A 111 -33.20 -18.02 -16.61
N LEU A 112 -33.35 -18.61 -15.42
CA LEU A 112 -34.50 -18.40 -14.54
C LEU A 112 -34.29 -17.16 -13.67
N LEU A 113 -33.08 -17.04 -13.10
CA LEU A 113 -32.70 -15.97 -12.19
C LEU A 113 -31.25 -15.56 -12.46
N ASN A 114 -31.01 -14.25 -12.50
CA ASN A 114 -29.65 -13.70 -12.54
C ASN A 114 -29.62 -12.40 -11.76
N SER A 115 -28.81 -12.34 -10.72
CA SER A 115 -28.67 -11.15 -9.91
C SER A 115 -27.29 -11.03 -9.30
N GLU A 116 -26.83 -9.78 -9.23
CA GLU A 116 -25.50 -9.44 -8.75
C GLU A 116 -25.63 -8.55 -7.51
N LEU A 117 -25.05 -9.00 -6.40
CA LEU A 117 -25.14 -8.34 -5.11
C LEU A 117 -23.74 -8.08 -4.57
N ARG A 118 -23.56 -6.93 -3.91
CA ARG A 118 -22.28 -6.54 -3.31
C ARG A 118 -21.98 -7.44 -2.11
N THR A 119 -20.76 -8.00 -2.05
CA THR A 119 -20.40 -9.00 -1.03
C THR A 119 -20.53 -8.48 0.40
N PHE A 120 -20.21 -7.20 0.65
CA PHE A 120 -20.33 -6.62 1.98
C PHE A 120 -21.79 -6.56 2.47
N LYS A 121 -22.77 -6.44 1.57
CA LYS A 121 -24.20 -6.48 1.92
C LYS A 121 -24.67 -7.89 2.28
N LEU A 122 -23.95 -8.92 1.86
CA LEU A 122 -24.26 -10.32 2.16
C LEU A 122 -23.47 -10.85 3.37
N SER A 123 -22.43 -10.12 3.80
CA SER A 123 -21.61 -10.52 4.94
C SER A 123 -22.46 -10.65 6.20
N ASN A 124 -22.37 -11.81 6.84
CA ASN A 124 -23.15 -12.17 8.01
C ASN A 124 -24.68 -12.07 7.82
N GLN A 125 -25.17 -12.11 6.58
CA GLN A 125 -26.60 -12.15 6.28
C GLN A 125 -27.04 -13.59 5.99
N LYS A 126 -28.26 -13.93 6.39
CA LYS A 126 -28.90 -15.19 5.99
C LYS A 126 -29.42 -15.04 4.56
N ILE A 127 -28.96 -15.93 3.69
CA ILE A 127 -29.45 -16.06 2.31
C ILE A 127 -30.37 -17.29 2.27
N THR A 128 -31.55 -17.16 1.68
CA THR A 128 -32.54 -18.22 1.60
C THR A 128 -33.18 -18.23 0.22
N ILE A 129 -33.38 -19.41 -0.33
CA ILE A 129 -34.16 -19.61 -1.55
C ILE A 129 -35.52 -20.13 -1.14
N THR A 130 -36.56 -19.46 -1.61
CA THR A 130 -37.96 -19.86 -1.41
C THR A 130 -38.60 -20.11 -2.76
N TYR A 131 -39.74 -20.78 -2.76
CA TYR A 131 -40.47 -21.10 -3.99
C TYR A 131 -41.88 -20.53 -3.86
N GLU A 132 -42.25 -19.66 -4.80
CA GLU A 132 -43.57 -19.04 -4.88
C GLU A 132 -44.33 -19.62 -6.09
N PRO A 133 -45.67 -19.73 -6.05
CA PRO A 133 -46.43 -20.19 -7.21
C PRO A 133 -46.21 -19.33 -8.46
N GLU A 134 -46.20 -19.96 -9.63
CA GLU A 134 -46.05 -19.27 -10.90
C GLU A 134 -47.26 -18.38 -11.21
N THR A 135 -48.46 -18.93 -11.07
CA THR A 135 -49.72 -18.25 -11.35
C THR A 135 -50.69 -18.26 -10.17
N VAL A 136 -51.78 -17.49 -10.29
CA VAL A 136 -52.89 -17.54 -9.33
C VAL A 136 -53.60 -18.90 -9.38
N GLU A 137 -53.68 -19.53 -10.55
CA GLU A 137 -54.26 -20.85 -10.72
C GLU A 137 -53.44 -21.91 -9.97
N ASP A 138 -52.10 -21.87 -10.06
CA ASP A 138 -51.23 -22.74 -9.27
C ASP A 138 -51.47 -22.57 -7.77
N GLN A 139 -51.65 -21.32 -7.31
CA GLN A 139 -51.95 -21.03 -5.91
C GLN A 139 -53.32 -21.59 -5.47
N GLU A 140 -54.33 -21.51 -6.34
CA GLU A 140 -55.66 -22.10 -6.08
C GLU A 140 -55.60 -23.62 -6.03
N ILE A 141 -54.84 -24.26 -6.93
CA ILE A 141 -54.59 -25.70 -6.89
C ILE A 141 -53.94 -26.08 -5.56
N ILE A 142 -52.86 -25.41 -5.16
CA ILE A 142 -52.17 -25.67 -3.88
C ILE A 142 -53.13 -25.55 -2.69
N ASN A 143 -53.99 -24.53 -2.70
CA ASN A 143 -54.97 -24.30 -1.65
C ASN A 143 -56.04 -25.41 -1.63
N SER A 144 -56.48 -25.90 -2.80
CA SER A 144 -57.49 -26.95 -2.92
C SER A 144 -57.03 -28.28 -2.32
N TYR A 145 -55.73 -28.58 -2.38
CA TYR A 145 -55.13 -29.77 -1.76
C TYR A 145 -54.74 -29.56 -0.29
N GLY A 146 -54.98 -28.37 0.27
CA GLY A 146 -54.68 -28.06 1.67
C GLY A 146 -53.20 -27.80 1.94
N GLY A 147 -52.45 -27.34 0.94
CA GLY A 147 -51.05 -26.96 1.05
C GLY A 147 -50.14 -27.64 0.03
N LEU A 148 -48.92 -27.13 -0.08
CA LEU A 148 -47.94 -27.60 -1.08
C LEU A 148 -47.56 -29.07 -0.87
N ASP A 149 -47.43 -29.51 0.38
CA ASP A 149 -47.02 -30.88 0.72
C ASP A 149 -48.02 -31.96 0.25
N ASN A 150 -49.29 -31.58 0.10
CA ASN A 150 -50.36 -32.48 -0.35
C ASN A 150 -50.66 -32.33 -1.85
N THR A 151 -50.02 -31.38 -2.53
CA THR A 151 -50.28 -31.07 -3.93
C THR A 151 -49.41 -31.96 -4.82
N PRO A 152 -50.00 -32.73 -5.75
CA PRO A 152 -49.22 -33.48 -6.71
C PRO A 152 -48.31 -32.57 -7.55
N SER A 153 -47.02 -32.91 -7.64
CA SER A 153 -46.00 -32.04 -8.22
C SER A 153 -46.18 -31.73 -9.71
N TYR A 154 -46.92 -32.55 -10.44
CA TYR A 154 -47.22 -32.32 -11.86
C TYR A 154 -48.35 -31.32 -12.12
N LEU A 155 -49.06 -30.87 -11.08
CA LEU A 155 -50.20 -29.95 -11.21
C LEU A 155 -49.80 -28.49 -11.07
N VAL A 156 -48.60 -28.19 -10.57
CA VAL A 156 -48.22 -26.84 -10.20
C VAL A 156 -46.79 -26.51 -10.59
N SER A 157 -46.60 -25.26 -11.01
CA SER A 157 -45.29 -24.67 -11.27
C SER A 157 -44.90 -23.67 -10.18
N LEU A 158 -43.63 -23.68 -9.81
CA LEU A 158 -43.04 -22.83 -8.78
C LEU A 158 -41.89 -22.02 -9.33
N ARG A 159 -41.79 -20.76 -8.90
CA ARG A 159 -40.69 -19.85 -9.22
C ARG A 159 -39.76 -19.72 -8.02
N PRO A 160 -38.45 -19.99 -8.18
CA PRO A 160 -37.51 -19.70 -7.11
C PRO A 160 -37.38 -18.19 -6.89
N ALA A 161 -37.32 -17.79 -5.62
CA ALA A 161 -37.12 -16.42 -5.17
C ALA A 161 -35.96 -16.36 -4.18
N LEU A 162 -35.12 -15.34 -4.31
CA LEU A 162 -33.96 -15.11 -3.45
C LEU A 162 -34.32 -14.11 -2.35
N ILE A 163 -34.16 -14.54 -1.12
CA ILE A 163 -34.40 -13.74 0.08
C ILE A 163 -33.08 -13.52 0.81
N VAL A 164 -32.79 -12.26 1.15
CA VAL A 164 -31.63 -11.87 1.96
C VAL A 164 -32.15 -11.18 3.22
N ASN A 165 -31.86 -11.75 4.39
CA ASN A 165 -32.30 -11.23 5.70
C ASN A 165 -33.83 -11.01 5.80
N GLY A 166 -34.62 -11.85 5.15
CA GLY A 166 -36.09 -11.75 5.12
C GLY A 166 -36.64 -10.80 4.04
N GLU A 167 -35.80 -10.03 3.35
CA GLU A 167 -36.21 -9.19 2.23
C GLU A 167 -36.07 -9.95 0.91
N ARG A 168 -37.13 -9.95 0.11
CA ARG A 168 -37.13 -10.57 -1.22
C ARG A 168 -36.40 -9.66 -2.20
N ILE A 169 -35.25 -10.12 -2.67
CA ILE A 169 -34.39 -9.35 -3.57
C ILE A 169 -34.70 -9.69 -5.04
N VAL A 170 -35.03 -10.95 -5.34
CA VAL A 170 -35.20 -11.44 -6.72
C VAL A 170 -36.26 -12.51 -6.78
N ILE A 171 -37.02 -12.55 -7.88
CA ILE A 171 -37.93 -13.65 -8.24
C ILE A 171 -37.52 -14.11 -9.64
N ALA A 172 -37.52 -15.42 -9.86
CA ALA A 172 -37.31 -15.98 -11.19
C ALA A 172 -38.38 -15.52 -12.18
N ARG A 173 -37.99 -15.38 -13.45
CA ARG A 173 -38.90 -14.92 -14.50
C ARG A 173 -39.95 -15.97 -14.83
N ASP A 174 -39.50 -17.22 -14.95
CA ASP A 174 -40.30 -18.36 -15.36
C ASP A 174 -40.42 -19.39 -14.23
N GLY A 175 -41.56 -20.09 -14.20
CA GLY A 175 -41.81 -21.20 -13.29
C GLY A 175 -41.13 -22.50 -13.74
N LEU A 176 -40.84 -23.33 -12.76
CA LEU A 176 -40.42 -24.70 -12.95
C LEU A 176 -41.52 -25.63 -12.43
N PRO A 177 -41.83 -26.73 -13.12
CA PRO A 177 -42.66 -27.78 -12.55
C PRO A 177 -42.09 -28.21 -11.21
N MET A 178 -42.96 -28.47 -10.23
CA MET A 178 -42.49 -28.94 -8.94
C MET A 178 -41.74 -30.26 -9.10
N GLY A 179 -40.53 -30.34 -8.53
CA GLY A 179 -39.65 -31.50 -8.67
C GLY A 179 -38.76 -31.50 -9.92
N ALA A 180 -38.79 -30.45 -10.75
CA ALA A 180 -37.82 -30.27 -11.82
C ALA A 180 -36.44 -29.89 -11.27
N ASP A 181 -35.39 -30.35 -11.94
CA ASP A 181 -34.00 -30.01 -11.62
C ASP A 181 -33.63 -28.63 -12.19
N TYR A 182 -32.85 -27.86 -11.43
CA TYR A 182 -32.19 -26.66 -11.94
C TYR A 182 -30.81 -26.51 -11.29
N LYS A 183 -29.92 -25.79 -11.97
CA LYS A 183 -28.58 -25.51 -11.46
C LYS A 183 -28.56 -24.12 -10.85
N LEU A 184 -27.99 -24.02 -9.65
CA LEU A 184 -27.66 -22.75 -8.99
C LEU A 184 -26.13 -22.61 -8.93
N ALA A 185 -25.61 -21.52 -9.49
CA ALA A 185 -24.18 -21.21 -9.56
C ALA A 185 -23.89 -19.75 -9.19
#